data_AF-A0A7U7PW73-F1
#
_entry.id   AF-A0A7U7PW73-F1
#
_cell.length_a   1.000
_cell.length_b   1.000
_cell.length_c   1.000
_cell.angle_alpha   90.00
_cell.angle_beta   90.00
_cell.angle_gamma   90.00
#
_symmetry.space_group_name_H-M   'P 1'
#
loop_
_entity.id
_entity.type
_entity.pdbx_description
1 polymer ?
#
loop_
_entity_poly.entity_id
_entity_poly.type
_entity_poly.pdbx_seq_one_letter_code
_entity_poly.pdbx_strand_id
1 'polypeptide(L)'
;MTKNYKDMTQDELRDLLAEKNAELFDLASEIDEETEFDVLLFSNVGISNGDFTPSSHCVIGNVVDIANLLKRRAVYRDIADVIKMR
;
A
#
# COMPACT_ATOMS: atom_id res chain seq x y z
N MET A 1 0.19 -11.80 -24.25
CA MET A 1 -0.39 -12.54 -23.12
C MET A 1 0.39 -12.17 -21.89
N THR A 2 -0.26 -11.56 -20.89
CA THR A 2 0.35 -11.34 -19.58
C THR A 2 0.66 -12.69 -18.95
N LYS A 3 1.85 -12.86 -18.35
CA LYS A 3 2.20 -14.08 -17.61
C LYS A 3 1.18 -14.32 -16.49
N ASN A 4 0.95 -15.57 -16.09
CA ASN A 4 0.22 -15.82 -14.84
C ASN A 4 1.13 -15.44 -13.67
N TYR A 5 0.55 -14.98 -12.55
CA TYR A 5 1.33 -14.58 -11.37
C TYR A 5 2.26 -15.68 -10.83
N LYS A 6 1.83 -16.95 -10.89
CA LYS A 6 2.64 -18.10 -10.47
C LYS A 6 3.93 -18.27 -11.31
N ASP A 7 3.95 -17.72 -12.51
CA ASP A 7 5.04 -17.83 -13.49
C ASP A 7 5.92 -16.55 -13.49
N MET A 8 5.61 -15.56 -12.65
CA MET A 8 6.37 -14.31 -12.53
C MET A 8 7.49 -14.44 -11.50
N THR A 9 8.61 -13.77 -11.75
CA THR A 9 9.67 -13.63 -10.75
C THR A 9 9.25 -12.70 -9.62
N GLN A 10 9.98 -12.73 -8.52
CA GLN A 10 9.77 -11.81 -7.41
C GLN A 10 9.91 -10.33 -7.85
N ASP A 11 10.88 -10.01 -8.70
CA ASP A 11 11.07 -8.65 -9.22
C ASP A 11 9.90 -8.24 -10.11
N GLU A 12 9.43 -9.13 -10.98
CA GLU A 12 8.26 -8.87 -11.84
C GLU A 12 7.00 -8.61 -11.00
N LEU A 13 6.79 -9.37 -9.92
CA LEU A 13 5.68 -9.15 -9.00
C LEU A 13 5.84 -7.85 -8.20
N ARG A 14 7.06 -7.51 -7.79
CA ARG A 14 7.35 -6.27 -7.07
C ARG A 14 7.04 -5.07 -7.96
N ASP A 15 7.50 -5.10 -9.20
CA ASP A 15 7.29 -4.02 -10.15
C ASP A 15 5.81 -3.85 -10.48
N LEU A 16 5.08 -4.96 -10.68
CA LEU A 16 3.63 -4.93 -10.84
C LEU A 16 2.91 -4.32 -9.62
N LEU A 17 3.28 -4.72 -8.40
CA LEU A 17 2.68 -4.15 -7.19
C LEU A 17 3.03 -2.67 -7.04
N ALA A 18 4.25 -2.27 -7.40
CA ALA A 18 4.67 -0.88 -7.36
C ALA A 18 3.88 -0.03 -8.36
N GLU A 19 3.64 -0.53 -9.58
CA GLU A 19 2.79 0.10 -10.60
C GLU A 19 1.36 0.28 -10.08
N LYS A 20 0.76 -0.76 -9.49
CA LYS A 20 -0.59 -0.66 -8.91
C LYS A 20 -0.66 0.29 -7.71
N ASN A 21 0.41 0.38 -6.93
CA ASN A 21 0.48 1.34 -5.84
C ASN A 21 0.59 2.78 -6.34
N ALA A 22 1.24 3.00 -7.49
CA ALA A 22 1.28 4.31 -8.16
C ALA A 22 -0.09 4.66 -8.78
N GLU A 23 -0.74 3.72 -9.49
CA GLU A 23 -2.10 3.93 -10.03
C GLU A 23 -3.10 4.31 -8.92
N LEU A 24 -3.00 3.67 -7.75
CA LEU A 24 -3.83 4.00 -6.59
C LEU A 24 -3.55 5.42 -6.06
N PHE A 25 -2.28 5.82 -6.03
CA PHE A 25 -1.89 7.17 -5.62
C PHE A 25 -2.44 8.22 -6.59
N ASP A 26 -2.30 7.99 -7.89
CA ASP A 26 -2.78 8.92 -8.92
C ASP A 26 -4.29 9.09 -8.81
N LEU A 27 -5.04 7.98 -8.70
CA LEU A 27 -6.49 8.02 -8.51
C LEU A 27 -6.89 8.75 -7.22
N ALA A 28 -6.23 8.45 -6.10
CA ALA A 28 -6.55 9.09 -4.83
C ALA A 28 -6.22 10.59 -4.84
N SER A 29 -5.17 11.00 -5.57
CA SER A 29 -4.81 12.40 -5.76
C SER A 29 -5.84 13.13 -6.63
N GLU A 30 -6.28 12.50 -7.72
CA GLU A 30 -7.33 13.06 -8.60
C GLU A 30 -8.63 13.29 -7.82
N ILE A 31 -9.04 12.35 -6.97
CA ILE A 31 -10.23 12.52 -6.11
C ILE A 31 -10.02 13.64 -5.08
N ASP A 32 -8.85 13.75 -4.47
CA ASP A 32 -8.52 14.81 -3.51
C ASP A 32 -8.58 16.20 -4.19
N GLU A 33 -8.11 16.29 -5.43
CA GLU A 33 -8.13 17.52 -6.22
C GLU A 33 -9.54 17.90 -6.73
N GLU A 34 -10.36 16.91 -7.10
CA GLU A 34 -11.68 17.12 -7.71
C GLU A 34 -12.84 17.23 -6.72
N THR A 35 -12.63 16.95 -5.43
CA THR A 35 -13.70 16.92 -4.42
C THR A 35 -13.41 17.80 -3.20
N GLU A 36 -14.44 18.03 -2.39
CA GLU A 36 -14.29 18.77 -1.11
C GLU A 36 -13.86 17.87 0.06
N PHE A 37 -13.61 16.58 -0.20
CA PHE A 37 -13.29 15.60 0.83
C PHE A 37 -11.79 15.51 1.07
N ASP A 38 -11.38 15.45 2.34
CA ASP A 38 -9.99 15.14 2.71
C ASP A 38 -9.70 13.66 2.44
N VAL A 39 -9.01 13.36 1.34
CA VAL A 39 -8.62 11.98 1.01
C VAL A 39 -7.39 11.59 1.85
N LEU A 40 -7.47 10.41 2.48
CA LEU A 40 -6.39 9.87 3.29
C LEU A 40 -5.92 8.55 2.68
N LEU A 41 -4.66 8.49 2.26
CA LEU A 41 -4.02 7.28 1.76
C LEU A 41 -2.71 7.03 2.49
N PHE A 42 -2.55 5.82 3.02
CA PHE A 42 -1.26 5.27 3.41
C PHE A 42 -1.18 3.86 2.85
N SER A 43 -0.25 3.64 1.92
CA SER A 43 -0.01 2.32 1.36
C SER A 43 1.47 2.02 1.32
N ASN A 44 1.81 0.79 1.67
CA ASN A 44 3.15 0.24 1.55
C ASN A 44 3.03 -1.21 1.06
N VAL A 45 3.58 -1.49 -0.11
CA VAL A 45 3.57 -2.81 -0.74
C VAL A 45 5.00 -3.25 -0.97
N GLY A 46 5.29 -4.51 -0.67
CA GLY A 46 6.60 -5.08 -0.85
C GLY A 46 6.56 -6.59 -0.90
N ILE A 47 7.59 -7.18 -1.51
CA ILE A 47 7.73 -8.63 -1.56
C ILE A 47 8.98 -9.02 -0.78
N SER A 48 8.78 -9.72 0.33
CA SER A 48 9.87 -10.20 1.18
C SER A 48 10.69 -11.27 0.45
N ASN A 49 12.01 -11.15 0.45
CA ASN A 49 12.92 -12.24 0.04
C ASN A 49 13.56 -12.98 1.23
N GLY A 50 13.22 -12.62 2.46
CA GLY A 50 13.78 -13.20 3.70
C GLY A 50 14.84 -12.32 4.38
N ASP A 51 15.56 -11.48 3.63
CA ASP A 51 16.66 -10.63 4.15
C ASP A 51 16.35 -9.13 4.03
N PHE A 52 15.68 -8.73 2.95
CA PHE A 52 15.29 -7.35 2.66
C PHE A 52 13.92 -7.35 1.97
N THR A 53 13.08 -6.36 2.28
CA THR A 53 11.78 -6.20 1.62
C THR A 53 11.82 -4.91 0.81
N PRO A 54 12.20 -4.97 -0.49
CA PRO A 54 12.02 -3.84 -1.37
C PRO A 54 10.53 -3.47 -1.39
N SER A 55 10.22 -2.19 -1.26
CA SER A 55 8.84 -1.71 -1.16
C SER A 55 8.59 -0.46 -2.00
N SER A 56 7.34 -0.31 -2.43
CA SER A 56 6.76 0.92 -2.94
C SER A 56 5.83 1.47 -1.86
N HIS A 57 5.91 2.78 -1.61
CA HIS A 57 5.05 3.45 -0.65
C HIS A 57 4.46 4.71 -1.26
N CYS A 58 3.23 5.04 -0.87
CA CYS A 58 2.57 6.29 -1.24
C CYS A 58 1.72 6.79 -0.07
N VAL A 59 1.66 8.12 0.07
CA VAL A 59 0.94 8.78 1.18
C VAL A 59 0.26 10.04 0.66
N ILE A 60 -1.03 10.21 1.00
CA ILE A 60 -1.84 11.41 0.75
C ILE A 60 -2.57 11.77 2.04
N GLY A 61 -2.74 13.06 2.29
CA GLY A 61 -3.46 13.57 3.45
C GLY A 61 -2.53 14.08 4.55
N ASN A 62 -3.12 14.79 5.52
CA ASN A 62 -2.34 15.39 6.60
C ASN A 62 -1.89 14.37 7.65
N VAL A 63 -0.77 14.67 8.32
CA VAL A 63 -0.12 13.77 9.28
C VAL A 63 -1.02 13.40 10.46
N VAL A 64 -1.87 14.32 10.94
CA VAL A 64 -2.73 14.08 12.10
C VAL A 64 -3.82 13.08 11.75
N ASP A 65 -4.45 13.22 10.60
CA ASP A 65 -5.54 12.36 10.18
C ASP A 65 -5.06 10.99 9.70
N ILE A 66 -3.88 10.90 9.09
CA ILE A 66 -3.21 9.61 8.87
C ILE A 66 -2.89 8.92 10.20
N ALA A 67 -2.38 9.65 11.20
CA ALA A 67 -2.18 9.08 12.52
C ALA A 67 -3.50 8.62 13.17
N ASN A 68 -4.60 9.35 12.96
CA ASN A 68 -5.92 8.96 13.44
C ASN A 68 -6.47 7.73 12.72
N LEU A 69 -6.23 7.60 11.41
CA LEU A 69 -6.56 6.42 10.60
C LEU A 69 -5.85 5.19 11.16
N LEU A 70 -4.54 5.29 11.43
CA LEU A 70 -3.73 4.21 11.98
C LEU A 70 -4.09 3.87 13.44
N LYS A 71 -4.44 4.86 14.27
CA LYS A 71 -4.88 4.67 15.66
C LYS A 71 -6.13 3.80 15.81
N ARG A 72 -6.89 3.56 14.75
CA ARG A 72 -8.08 2.70 14.81
C ARG A 72 -7.66 1.28 15.21
N ARG A 73 -8.15 0.82 16.37
CA ARG A 73 -7.79 -0.49 16.97
C ARG A 73 -7.96 -1.68 16.03
N ALA A 74 -8.87 -1.60 15.06
CA ALA A 74 -9.06 -2.61 14.03
C ALA A 74 -7.82 -2.75 13.12
N VAL A 75 -7.27 -1.64 12.62
CA VAL A 75 -6.08 -1.62 11.76
C VAL A 75 -4.86 -2.22 12.49
N TYR A 76 -4.67 -1.86 13.76
CA TYR A 76 -3.62 -2.47 14.58
C TYR A 76 -3.84 -3.96 14.86
N ARG A 77 -5.09 -4.41 14.98
CA ARG A 77 -5.39 -5.83 15.17
C ARG A 77 -5.03 -6.61 13.92
N ASP A 78 -5.42 -6.13 12.75
CA ASP A 78 -5.12 -6.78 11.47
C ASP A 78 -3.60 -6.85 11.23
N ILE A 79 -2.88 -5.76 11.52
CA ILE A 79 -1.41 -5.74 11.49
C ILE A 79 -0.82 -6.73 12.50
N ALA A 80 -1.31 -6.73 13.75
CA ALA A 80 -0.82 -7.62 14.79
C ALA A 80 -1.11 -9.10 14.49
N ASP A 81 -2.24 -9.41 13.86
CA ASP A 81 -2.62 -10.76 13.50
C ASP A 81 -1.73 -11.28 12.36
N VAL A 82 -1.39 -10.44 11.37
CA VAL A 82 -0.37 -10.78 10.35
C VAL A 82 1.01 -11.00 10.98
N ILE A 83 1.40 -10.20 11.98
CA ILE A 83 2.67 -10.38 12.70
C ILE A 83 2.68 -11.68 13.50
N LYS A 84 1.55 -12.07 14.11
CA LYS A 84 1.41 -13.31 14.90
C LYS A 84 1.24 -14.59 14.07
N MET A 85 0.85 -14.47 12.81
CA MET A 85 0.76 -15.59 11.86
C MET A 85 2.14 -16.04 11.32
N ARG A 86 3.24 -15.45 11.81
CA ARG A 86 4.62 -15.87 11.53
C ARG A 86 5.20 -16.72 12.66
#